data_AF-A0A7Y1XHI3-F1
#
_entry.id   AF-A0A7Y1XHI3-F1
#
_cell.length_a   1.000
_cell.length_b   1.000
_cell.length_c   1.000
_cell.angle_alpha   90.00
_cell.angle_beta   90.00
_cell.angle_gamma   90.00
#
_symmetry.space_group_name_H-M   'P 1'
#
loop_
_entity.id
_entity.type
_entity.pdbx_description
1 polymer ?
#
loop_
_entity_poly.entity_id
_entity_poly.type
_entity_poly.pdbx_seq_one_letter_code
_entity_poly.pdbx_strand_id
1 'polypeptide(L)'
;MNKQIARQEREGPLGTRRRLLATSVKLSESMAPDLTRIAKECIAKLGVDLPTELYAYNSPQFNAACVKPEEGKLFIMFSSSLLDAFDEAELRFVMGHELGHFIFGHHDLPIGYLLRGNPPVGPQLALGLSSWSRYAEFSADRAGAICVNDFEAVSRALFKLASGVTSSVVRFNLDDFLQQVDEMQIEDNDSRGQSAPQDWFMTHPFSPLRVKA
;
A
#
# COMPACT_ATOMS: atom_id res chain seq x y z
N MET A 1 -19.62 -12.08 -22.52
CA MET A 1 -18.31 -12.71 -22.21
C MET A 1 -17.25 -12.01 -23.05
N ASN A 2 -16.58 -11.02 -22.47
CA ASN A 2 -15.87 -9.97 -23.20
C ASN A 2 -14.56 -10.47 -23.81
N LYS A 3 -14.38 -10.24 -25.12
CA LYS A 3 -13.17 -10.55 -25.89
C LYS A 3 -11.87 -9.95 -25.31
N GLN A 4 -11.98 -9.00 -24.38
CA GLN A 4 -10.86 -8.43 -23.60
C GLN A 4 -10.33 -9.37 -22.51
N ILE A 5 -11.19 -10.19 -21.88
CA ILE A 5 -10.78 -11.12 -20.82
C ILE A 5 -10.09 -12.35 -21.43
N ALA A 6 -10.60 -12.85 -22.55
CA ALA A 6 -9.92 -13.87 -23.35
C ALA A 6 -8.59 -13.39 -23.95
N ARG A 7 -8.32 -12.07 -23.95
CA ARG A 7 -7.02 -11.49 -24.30
C ARG A 7 -6.09 -11.40 -23.08
N GLN A 8 -6.63 -11.11 -21.90
CA GLN A 8 -5.89 -11.14 -20.63
C GLN A 8 -5.47 -12.58 -20.24
N GLU A 9 -6.25 -13.60 -20.57
CA GLU A 9 -5.90 -15.01 -20.33
C GLU A 9 -4.99 -15.61 -21.42
N ARG A 10 -4.93 -15.01 -22.62
CA ARG A 10 -4.05 -15.46 -23.72
C ARG A 10 -2.62 -14.94 -23.62
N GLU A 11 -2.39 -13.88 -22.84
CA GLU A 11 -1.06 -13.31 -22.62
C GLU A 11 -0.52 -13.86 -21.28
N GLY A 12 0.15 -15.02 -21.34
CA GLY A 12 0.84 -15.62 -20.20
C GLY A 12 1.95 -14.74 -19.58
N PRO A 13 2.77 -15.27 -18.64
CA PRO A 13 3.65 -14.55 -17.69
C PRO A 13 4.52 -13.40 -18.23
N LEU A 14 4.82 -13.43 -19.53
CA LEU A 14 5.49 -12.35 -20.28
C LEU A 14 4.71 -11.02 -20.27
N GLY A 15 3.40 -11.01 -19.99
CA GLY A 15 2.52 -9.84 -20.06
C GLY A 15 2.76 -8.81 -18.95
N THR A 16 2.84 -9.22 -17.68
CA THR A 16 2.93 -8.29 -16.54
C THR A 16 4.26 -7.56 -16.51
N ARG A 17 5.38 -8.29 -16.60
CA ARG A 17 6.72 -7.69 -16.62
C ARG A 17 6.93 -6.80 -17.85
N ARG A 18 6.50 -7.25 -19.04
CA ARG A 18 6.56 -6.45 -20.28
C ARG A 18 5.70 -5.19 -20.18
N ARG A 19 4.49 -5.29 -19.63
CA ARG A 19 3.60 -4.13 -19.42
C ARG A 19 4.26 -3.13 -18.48
N LEU A 20 4.81 -3.58 -17.35
CA LEU A 20 5.53 -2.69 -16.43
C LEU A 20 6.70 -2.03 -17.12
N LEU A 21 7.54 -2.76 -17.86
CA LEU A 21 8.63 -2.17 -18.64
C LEU A 21 8.15 -1.16 -19.71
N ALA A 22 6.90 -1.26 -20.17
CA ALA A 22 6.32 -0.34 -21.13
C ALA A 22 5.65 0.90 -20.49
N THR A 23 5.23 0.82 -19.21
CA THR A 23 4.46 1.89 -18.53
C THR A 23 5.16 2.46 -17.30
N SER A 24 6.34 1.95 -16.95
CA SER A 24 7.12 2.33 -15.77
C SER A 24 8.61 2.20 -16.04
N VAL A 25 9.41 2.86 -15.21
CA VAL A 25 10.87 2.79 -15.27
C VAL A 25 11.34 1.76 -14.26
N LYS A 26 12.05 0.73 -14.72
CA LYS A 26 12.77 -0.19 -13.83
C LYS A 26 13.95 0.57 -13.20
N LEU A 27 14.01 0.60 -11.88
CA LEU A 27 15.08 1.24 -11.13
C LEU A 27 16.25 0.27 -10.97
N SER A 28 17.42 0.63 -11.48
CA SER A 28 18.67 -0.06 -11.16
C SER A 28 19.25 0.46 -9.85
N GLU A 29 20.17 -0.30 -9.27
CA GLU A 29 20.92 0.11 -8.07
C GLU A 29 21.67 1.44 -8.28
N SER A 30 22.14 1.71 -9.50
CA SER A 30 22.80 2.98 -9.84
C SER A 30 21.82 4.16 -9.98
N MET A 31 20.55 3.91 -10.30
CA MET A 31 19.53 4.96 -10.43
C MET A 31 18.92 5.35 -9.08
N ALA A 32 18.77 4.38 -8.18
CA ALA A 32 18.14 4.57 -6.88
C ALA A 32 18.89 3.80 -5.78
N PRO A 33 20.12 4.20 -5.42
CA PRO A 33 20.96 3.46 -4.48
C PRO A 33 20.33 3.36 -3.09
N ASP A 34 19.75 4.45 -2.57
CA ASP A 34 19.12 4.46 -1.25
C ASP A 34 17.85 3.60 -1.20
N LEU A 35 16.97 3.72 -2.19
CA LEU A 35 15.77 2.87 -2.28
C LEU A 35 16.13 1.39 -2.43
N THR A 36 17.20 1.09 -3.18
CA THR A 36 17.70 -0.28 -3.33
C THR A 36 18.25 -0.83 -2.01
N ARG A 37 18.99 -0.02 -1.25
CA ARG A 37 19.46 -0.37 0.09
C ARG A 37 18.29 -0.60 1.05
N ILE A 38 17.32 0.31 1.09
CA ILE A 38 16.09 0.18 1.87
C ILE A 38 15.39 -1.14 1.54
N ALA A 39 15.22 -1.47 0.26
CA ALA A 39 14.60 -2.73 -0.17
C ALA A 39 15.37 -3.94 0.38
N LYS A 40 16.70 -3.98 0.22
CA LYS A 40 17.56 -5.06 0.72
C LYS A 40 17.45 -5.22 2.24
N GLU A 41 17.47 -4.12 2.99
CA GLU A 41 17.32 -4.10 4.45
C GLU A 41 15.95 -4.63 4.89
N CYS A 42 14.86 -4.16 4.27
CA CYS A 42 13.51 -4.60 4.59
C CYS A 42 13.28 -6.08 4.24
N ILE A 43 13.74 -6.53 3.08
CA ILE A 43 13.68 -7.93 2.63
C ILE A 43 14.40 -8.83 3.64
N ALA A 44 15.61 -8.45 4.05
CA ALA A 44 16.38 -9.20 5.04
C ALA A 44 15.68 -9.23 6.41
N LYS A 45 15.17 -8.10 6.88
CA LYS A 45 14.43 -8.00 8.16
C LYS A 45 13.16 -8.85 8.18
N LEU A 46 12.42 -8.89 7.08
CA LEU A 46 11.14 -9.62 6.96
C LEU A 46 11.32 -11.08 6.50
N GLY A 47 12.54 -11.53 6.22
CA GLY A 47 12.83 -12.90 5.82
C GLY A 47 12.25 -13.28 4.45
N VAL A 48 12.19 -12.33 3.52
CA VAL A 48 11.67 -12.56 2.18
C VAL A 48 12.75 -13.20 1.29
N ASP A 49 12.51 -14.44 0.84
CA ASP A 49 13.44 -15.20 0.00
C ASP A 49 12.97 -15.22 -1.48
N LEU A 50 12.83 -14.03 -2.07
CA LEU A 50 12.52 -13.89 -3.50
C LEU A 50 13.33 -12.74 -4.12
N PRO A 51 13.78 -12.90 -5.38
CA PRO A 51 14.38 -11.80 -6.12
C PRO A 51 13.38 -10.67 -6.33
N THR A 52 13.80 -9.43 -6.03
CA THR A 52 12.95 -8.24 -6.11
C THR A 52 13.43 -7.25 -7.18
N GLU A 53 12.52 -6.72 -7.98
CA GLU A 53 12.76 -5.61 -8.92
C GLU A 53 11.93 -4.38 -8.49
N LEU A 54 12.55 -3.20 -8.51
CA LEU A 54 11.91 -1.93 -8.15
C LEU A 54 11.51 -1.15 -9.41
N TYR A 55 10.35 -0.51 -9.38
CA TYR A 55 9.81 0.26 -10.49
C TYR A 55 9.24 1.61 -10.03
N ALA A 56 9.40 2.64 -10.84
CA ALA A 56 8.73 3.93 -10.68
C ALA A 56 7.76 4.18 -11.83
N TYR A 57 6.54 4.61 -11.54
CA TYR A 57 5.54 4.96 -12.55
C TYR A 57 5.01 6.37 -12.35
N ASN A 58 4.62 7.03 -13.45
CA ASN A 58 4.06 8.37 -13.39
C ASN A 58 2.67 8.33 -12.76
N SER A 59 2.51 8.99 -11.62
CA SER A 59 1.21 9.28 -11.03
C SER A 59 1.35 10.45 -10.04
N PRO A 60 0.38 11.36 -10.00
CA PRO A 60 0.34 12.43 -9.01
C PRO A 60 -0.18 11.93 -7.64
N GLN A 61 -0.82 10.75 -7.57
CA GLN A 61 -1.29 10.17 -6.31
C GLN A 61 -0.17 9.38 -5.62
N PHE A 62 -0.03 9.53 -4.29
CA PHE A 62 0.87 8.68 -3.51
C PHE A 62 0.35 7.26 -3.53
N ASN A 63 1.17 6.34 -4.03
CA ASN A 63 0.80 4.94 -4.10
C ASN A 63 2.05 4.06 -4.26
N ALA A 64 1.99 2.87 -3.71
CA ALA A 64 2.96 1.80 -3.91
C ALA A 64 2.22 0.46 -4.06
N ALA A 65 2.89 -0.55 -4.61
CA ALA A 65 2.30 -1.88 -4.71
C ALA A 65 3.39 -2.95 -4.76
N CYS A 66 3.21 -4.03 -4.00
CA CYS A 66 3.94 -5.29 -4.18
C CYS A 66 3.10 -6.31 -4.95
N VAL A 67 3.64 -6.80 -6.08
CA VAL A 67 3.02 -7.87 -6.87
C VAL A 67 4.01 -9.01 -7.11
N LYS A 68 3.52 -10.24 -7.02
CA LYS A 68 4.25 -11.45 -7.36
C LYS A 68 3.75 -12.02 -8.69
N PRO A 69 4.35 -11.67 -9.84
CA PRO A 69 4.11 -12.40 -11.08
C PRO A 69 4.46 -13.90 -10.94
N GLU A 70 3.90 -14.72 -11.83
CA GLU A 70 4.11 -16.18 -11.87
C GLU A 70 5.59 -16.60 -12.04
N GLU A 71 6.47 -15.70 -12.50
CA GLU A 71 7.91 -15.93 -12.70
C GLU A 71 8.75 -16.01 -11.40
N GLY A 72 8.12 -16.01 -10.22
CA GLY A 72 8.84 -16.17 -8.95
C GLY A 72 9.72 -14.97 -8.56
N LYS A 73 9.39 -13.78 -9.06
CA LYS A 73 10.00 -12.50 -8.68
C LYS A 73 8.98 -11.62 -7.97
N LEU A 74 9.43 -10.76 -7.08
CA LEU A 74 8.61 -9.67 -6.54
C LEU A 74 8.87 -8.40 -7.30
N PHE A 75 7.81 -7.71 -7.71
CA PHE A 75 7.89 -6.37 -8.26
C PHE A 75 7.29 -5.40 -7.25
N ILE A 76 8.08 -4.40 -6.85
CA ILE A 76 7.63 -3.32 -5.99
C ILE A 76 7.62 -2.05 -6.82
N MET A 77 6.46 -1.41 -6.86
CA MET A 77 6.18 -0.25 -7.69
C MET A 77 5.92 0.95 -6.79
N PHE A 78 6.42 2.12 -7.18
CA PHE A 78 6.19 3.38 -6.49
C PHE A 78 5.68 4.43 -7.50
N SER A 79 4.71 5.24 -7.10
CA SER A 79 4.37 6.43 -7.86
C SER A 79 5.50 7.46 -7.78
N SER A 80 5.67 8.23 -8.85
CA SER A 80 6.64 9.33 -8.89
C SER A 80 6.41 10.33 -7.75
N SER A 81 5.16 10.69 -7.48
CA SER A 81 4.85 11.66 -6.42
C SER A 81 5.22 11.15 -5.02
N LEU A 82 5.12 9.83 -4.76
CA LEU A 82 5.54 9.26 -3.48
C LEU A 82 7.06 9.33 -3.33
N LEU A 83 7.82 8.95 -4.37
CA LEU A 83 9.28 9.00 -4.35
C LEU A 83 9.83 10.42 -4.15
N ASP A 84 9.14 11.43 -4.70
CA ASP A 84 9.53 12.84 -4.56
C ASP A 84 9.18 13.45 -3.18
N ALA A 85 8.17 12.87 -2.51
CA ALA A 85 7.57 13.44 -1.29
C ALA A 85 8.05 12.80 0.02
N PHE A 86 8.53 11.57 -0.03
CA PHE A 86 8.81 10.75 1.15
C PHE A 86 10.32 10.72 1.43
N ASP A 87 10.70 10.90 2.70
CA ASP A 87 12.08 10.76 3.15
C ASP A 87 12.49 9.29 3.29
N GLU A 88 13.76 9.03 3.62
CA GLU A 88 14.28 7.66 3.72
C GLU A 88 13.52 6.80 4.75
N ALA A 89 13.16 7.37 5.90
CA ALA A 89 12.48 6.61 6.95
C ALA A 89 11.04 6.30 6.54
N GLU A 90 10.35 7.26 5.93
CA GLU A 90 9.00 7.09 5.42
C GLU A 90 8.98 6.09 4.24
N LEU A 91 9.96 6.14 3.33
CA LEU A 91 10.12 5.15 2.25
C LEU A 91 10.41 3.75 2.80
N ARG A 92 11.17 3.63 3.90
CA ARG A 92 11.42 2.36 4.59
C ARG A 92 10.14 1.79 5.19
N PHE A 93 9.27 2.64 5.75
CA PHE A 93 7.94 2.23 6.19
C PHE A 93 7.09 1.72 5.01
N VAL A 94 6.97 2.49 3.92
CA VAL A 94 6.20 2.09 2.72
C VAL A 94 6.72 0.77 2.14
N MET A 95 8.05 0.61 2.00
CA MET A 95 8.66 -0.63 1.54
C MET A 95 8.28 -1.83 2.42
N GLY A 96 8.37 -1.67 3.75
CA GLY A 96 8.01 -2.73 4.69
C GLY A 96 6.51 -3.05 4.69
N HIS A 97 5.65 -2.04 4.52
CA HIS A 97 4.21 -2.19 4.38
C HIS A 97 3.84 -3.03 3.15
N GLU A 98 4.41 -2.69 1.99
CA GLU A 98 4.18 -3.43 0.74
C GLU A 98 4.69 -4.87 0.81
N LEU A 99 5.86 -5.09 1.42
CA LEU A 99 6.36 -6.44 1.70
C LEU A 99 5.47 -7.17 2.72
N GLY A 100 4.87 -6.45 3.66
CA GLY A 100 3.84 -6.92 4.58
C GLY A 100 2.67 -7.57 3.85
N HIS A 101 2.11 -6.87 2.85
CA HIS A 101 1.06 -7.44 2.00
C HIS A 101 1.47 -8.75 1.33
N PHE A 102 2.73 -8.86 0.90
CA PHE A 102 3.24 -10.09 0.32
C PHE A 102 3.37 -11.23 1.36
N ILE A 103 4.05 -10.99 2.49
CA ILE A 103 4.35 -12.07 3.46
C ILE A 103 3.09 -12.62 4.15
N PHE A 104 2.04 -11.81 4.28
CA PHE A 104 0.77 -12.22 4.86
C PHE A 104 -0.25 -12.70 3.81
N GLY A 105 0.10 -12.74 2.53
CA GLY A 105 -0.79 -13.22 1.46
C GLY A 105 -2.01 -12.34 1.23
N HIS A 106 -1.91 -11.02 1.51
CA HIS A 106 -3.05 -10.10 1.40
C HIS A 106 -3.56 -9.92 -0.03
N HIS A 107 -2.80 -10.33 -1.04
CA HIS A 107 -3.23 -10.26 -2.44
C HIS A 107 -3.72 -11.61 -2.99
N ASP A 108 -3.70 -12.68 -2.18
CA ASP A 108 -4.23 -14.00 -2.58
C ASP A 108 -5.77 -13.96 -2.75
N LEU A 109 -6.42 -13.04 -2.02
CA LEU A 109 -7.83 -12.72 -2.22
C LEU A 109 -7.96 -11.47 -3.08
N PRO A 110 -8.37 -11.57 -4.37
CA PRO A 110 -8.40 -10.42 -5.29
C PRO A 110 -9.64 -9.55 -5.08
N ILE A 111 -9.75 -8.92 -3.90
CA ILE A 111 -10.93 -8.17 -3.44
C ILE A 111 -11.38 -7.14 -4.47
N GLY A 112 -10.46 -6.34 -5.01
CA GLY A 112 -10.79 -5.31 -5.99
C GLY A 112 -11.43 -5.86 -7.27
N TYR A 113 -11.05 -7.07 -7.70
CA TYR A 113 -11.67 -7.75 -8.83
C TYR A 113 -13.07 -8.25 -8.46
N LEU A 114 -13.22 -8.87 -7.29
CA LEU A 114 -14.50 -9.39 -6.80
C LEU A 114 -15.54 -8.27 -6.62
N LEU A 115 -15.14 -7.15 -6.01
CA LEU A 115 -16.03 -6.00 -5.78
C LEU A 115 -16.47 -5.30 -7.07
N ARG A 116 -15.63 -5.32 -8.12
CA ARG A 116 -15.93 -4.74 -9.45
C ARG A 116 -16.52 -5.76 -10.43
N GLY A 117 -16.84 -6.97 -9.97
CA GLY A 117 -17.41 -8.04 -10.78
C GLY A 117 -18.78 -7.68 -11.37
N ASN A 118 -19.15 -8.37 -12.45
CA ASN A 118 -20.47 -8.25 -13.07
C ASN A 118 -21.08 -9.64 -13.31
N PRO A 119 -22.18 -10.03 -12.63
CA PRO A 119 -22.96 -9.22 -11.68
C PRO A 119 -22.16 -8.88 -10.41
N PRO A 120 -22.48 -7.76 -9.73
CA PRO A 120 -21.79 -7.38 -8.49
C PRO A 120 -22.02 -8.44 -7.40
N VAL A 121 -21.03 -8.59 -6.51
CA VAL A 121 -21.16 -9.45 -5.33
C VAL A 121 -22.26 -8.93 -4.40
N GLY A 122 -22.89 -9.84 -3.65
CA GLY A 122 -23.93 -9.47 -2.68
C GLY A 122 -23.41 -8.52 -1.60
N PRO A 123 -24.25 -7.61 -1.04
CA PRO A 123 -23.82 -6.59 -0.09
C PRO A 123 -23.09 -7.12 1.15
N GLN A 124 -23.51 -8.26 1.69
CA GLN A 124 -22.88 -8.88 2.85
C GLN A 124 -21.45 -9.34 2.55
N LEU A 125 -21.25 -9.94 1.37
CA LEU A 125 -19.92 -10.33 0.91
C LEU A 125 -19.07 -9.08 0.64
N ALA A 126 -19.63 -8.05 0.01
CA ALA A 126 -18.93 -6.79 -0.22
C ALA A 126 -18.40 -6.18 1.10
N LEU A 127 -19.26 -6.07 2.12
CA LEU A 127 -18.88 -5.58 3.44
C LEU A 127 -17.83 -6.47 4.13
N GLY A 128 -17.94 -7.79 4.00
CA GLY A 128 -16.97 -8.75 4.54
C GLY A 128 -15.59 -8.60 3.89
N LEU A 129 -15.54 -8.51 2.56
CA LEU A 129 -14.30 -8.29 1.81
C LEU A 129 -13.67 -6.94 2.15
N SER A 130 -14.45 -5.87 2.21
CA SER A 130 -13.96 -4.55 2.64
C SER A 130 -13.41 -4.57 4.07
N SER A 131 -14.04 -5.31 4.98
CA SER A 131 -13.56 -5.45 6.35
C SER A 131 -12.24 -6.21 6.41
N TRP A 132 -12.13 -7.31 5.65
CA TRP A 132 -10.87 -8.02 5.50
C TRP A 132 -9.75 -7.12 4.98
N SER A 133 -10.04 -6.29 3.95
CA SER A 133 -9.07 -5.34 3.40
C SER A 133 -8.57 -4.36 4.46
N ARG A 134 -9.45 -3.82 5.31
CA ARG A 134 -9.04 -2.94 6.41
C ARG A 134 -8.19 -3.64 7.45
N TYR A 135 -8.49 -4.89 7.79
CA TYR A 135 -7.69 -5.65 8.76
C TYR A 135 -6.30 -6.01 8.22
N ALA A 136 -6.20 -6.28 6.91
CA ALA A 136 -4.92 -6.54 6.24
C ALA A 136 -3.94 -5.38 6.40
N GLU A 137 -4.42 -4.13 6.36
CA GLU A 137 -3.60 -2.93 6.57
C GLU A 137 -2.85 -2.95 7.91
N PHE A 138 -3.46 -3.45 9.00
CA PHE A 138 -2.79 -3.46 10.32
C PHE A 138 -1.55 -4.36 10.32
N SER A 139 -1.66 -5.56 9.75
CA SER A 139 -0.52 -6.46 9.60
C SER A 139 0.54 -5.89 8.66
N ALA A 140 0.14 -5.21 7.59
CA ALA A 140 1.07 -4.54 6.68
C ALA A 140 1.79 -3.37 7.38
N ASP A 141 1.06 -2.50 8.09
CA ASP A 141 1.62 -1.39 8.87
C ASP A 141 2.62 -1.88 9.92
N ARG A 142 2.34 -2.99 10.60
CA ARG A 142 3.28 -3.60 11.55
C ARG A 142 4.56 -4.07 10.87
N ALA A 143 4.48 -4.65 9.67
CA ALA A 143 5.67 -4.99 8.89
C ALA A 143 6.47 -3.73 8.50
N GLY A 144 5.78 -2.66 8.09
CA GLY A 144 6.38 -1.34 7.85
C GLY A 144 7.10 -0.78 9.09
N ALA A 145 6.43 -0.82 10.24
CA ALA A 145 6.94 -0.33 11.52
C ALA A 145 8.18 -1.12 11.98
N ILE A 146 8.21 -2.44 11.81
CA ILE A 146 9.39 -3.29 12.08
C ILE A 146 10.58 -2.89 11.18
N CYS A 147 10.29 -2.61 9.91
CA CYS A 147 11.32 -2.20 8.96
C CYS A 147 11.95 -0.87 9.34
N VAL A 148 11.16 0.16 9.66
CA VAL A 148 11.66 1.51 9.97
C VAL A 148 12.16 1.66 11.41
N ASN A 149 11.50 1.00 12.38
CA ASN A 149 11.78 1.11 13.81
C ASN A 149 11.87 2.56 14.33
N ASP A 150 10.99 3.42 13.80
CA ASP A 150 10.84 4.83 14.16
C ASP A 150 9.35 5.16 14.08
N PHE A 151 8.74 5.37 15.25
CA PHE A 151 7.30 5.62 15.35
C PHE A 151 6.89 6.96 14.73
N GLU A 152 7.72 8.00 14.87
CA GLU A 152 7.41 9.31 14.30
C GLU A 152 7.43 9.26 12.77
N ALA A 153 8.38 8.53 12.18
CA ALA A 153 8.41 8.29 10.74
C ALA A 153 7.18 7.53 10.23
N VAL A 154 6.70 6.51 10.97
CA VAL A 154 5.45 5.81 10.66
C VAL A 154 4.27 6.79 10.64
N SER A 155 4.10 7.57 11.72
CA SER A 155 2.99 8.51 11.83
C SER A 155 3.05 9.59 10.75
N ARG A 156 4.24 10.09 10.42
CA ARG A 156 4.44 11.09 9.36
C ARG A 156 4.14 10.52 7.97
N ALA A 157 4.54 9.29 7.69
CA ALA A 157 4.21 8.60 6.45
C ALA A 157 2.69 8.41 6.30
N LEU A 158 2.00 7.93 7.35
CA LEU A 158 0.55 7.77 7.37
C LEU A 158 -0.17 9.12 7.20
N PHE A 159 0.31 10.19 7.85
CA PHE A 159 -0.21 11.54 7.66
C PHE A 159 -0.11 11.99 6.19
N LYS A 160 1.05 11.80 5.54
CA LYS A 160 1.24 12.14 4.13
C LYS A 160 0.35 11.31 3.21
N LEU A 161 0.21 10.00 3.45
CA LEU A 161 -0.65 9.12 2.67
C LEU A 161 -2.13 9.52 2.78
N ALA A 162 -2.59 9.89 3.98
CA ALA A 162 -3.97 10.28 4.24
C ALA A 162 -4.32 11.66 3.68
N SER A 163 -3.41 12.63 3.84
CA SER A 163 -3.69 14.04 3.55
C SER A 163 -3.19 14.52 2.18
N GLY A 164 -2.18 13.85 1.62
CA GLY A 164 -1.45 14.34 0.46
C GLY A 164 -0.49 15.50 0.77
N VAL A 165 -0.39 15.93 2.03
CA VAL A 165 0.29 17.19 2.40
C VAL A 165 1.78 16.97 2.61
N THR A 166 2.57 17.64 1.78
CA THR A 166 4.05 17.62 1.83
C THR A 166 4.68 19.01 1.86
N SER A 167 3.86 20.05 1.68
CA SER A 167 4.32 21.43 1.65
C SER A 167 4.69 21.94 3.05
N SER A 168 5.58 22.93 3.12
CA SER A 168 5.98 23.57 4.37
C SER A 168 4.90 24.43 5.05
N VAL A 169 3.75 24.64 4.38
CA VAL A 169 2.61 25.40 4.92
C VAL A 169 1.99 24.68 6.12
N VAL A 170 1.94 23.35 6.06
CA VAL A 170 1.44 22.50 7.14
C VAL A 170 2.62 21.71 7.67
N ARG A 171 2.90 21.87 8.96
CA ARG A 171 3.98 21.13 9.61
C ARG A 171 3.37 19.94 10.34
N PHE A 172 3.93 18.76 10.11
CA PHE A 172 3.57 17.59 10.88
C PHE A 172 3.99 17.79 12.34
N ASN A 173 3.06 17.53 13.25
CA ASN A 173 3.30 17.43 14.69
C ASN A 173 2.68 16.11 15.15
N LEU A 174 3.50 15.26 15.77
CA LEU A 174 3.07 13.93 16.20
C LEU A 174 1.95 14.01 17.25
N ASP A 175 2.11 14.86 18.26
CA ASP A 175 1.15 14.95 19.37
C ASP A 175 -0.22 15.46 18.88
N ASP A 176 -0.22 16.50 18.03
CA ASP A 176 -1.45 17.04 17.44
C ASP A 176 -2.16 15.99 16.56
N PHE A 177 -1.38 15.21 15.80
CA PHE A 177 -1.93 14.16 14.94
C PHE A 177 -2.49 12.98 15.74
N LEU A 178 -1.83 12.59 16.84
CA LEU A 178 -2.34 11.56 17.74
C LEU A 178 -3.60 12.01 18.47
N GLN A 179 -3.67 13.28 18.88
CA GLN A 179 -4.89 13.84 19.46
C GLN A 179 -6.04 13.80 18.44
N GLN A 180 -5.81 14.17 17.19
CA GLN A 180 -6.82 14.07 16.14
C GLN A 180 -7.31 12.63 15.93
N VAL A 181 -6.38 11.66 15.98
CA VAL A 181 -6.68 10.23 15.91
C VAL A 181 -7.58 9.80 17.08
N ASP A 182 -7.34 10.30 18.29
CA ASP A 182 -8.19 10.06 19.46
C ASP A 182 -9.60 10.65 19.29
N GLU A 183 -9.69 11.88 18.79
CA GLU A 183 -10.96 12.57 18.51
C GLU A 183 -11.82 11.79 17.49
N MET A 184 -11.22 11.31 16.41
CA MET A 184 -11.91 10.47 15.41
C MET A 184 -12.52 9.21 16.01
N GLN A 185 -11.83 8.56 16.97
CA GLN A 185 -12.37 7.36 17.63
C GLN A 185 -13.57 7.66 18.53
N ILE A 186 -13.58 8.83 19.17
CA ILE A 186 -14.72 9.27 19.98
C ILE A 186 -15.93 9.49 19.07
N GLU A 187 -15.75 10.20 17.96
CA GLU A 187 -16.82 10.45 16.98
C GLU A 187 -17.37 9.14 16.37
N ASP A 188 -16.51 8.19 16.00
CA ASP A 188 -16.92 6.88 15.48
C ASP A 188 -17.76 6.07 16.50
N ASN A 189 -17.38 6.12 17.78
CA ASN A 189 -18.09 5.44 18.86
C ASN A 189 -19.47 6.07 19.14
N ASP A 190 -19.55 7.41 19.12
CA ASP A 190 -20.81 8.15 19.30
C ASP A 190 -21.76 7.95 18.10
N SER A 191 -21.20 7.70 16.91
CA SER A 191 -21.93 7.41 15.66
C SER A 191 -22.53 5.99 15.59
N ARG A 192 -22.51 5.21 16.69
CA ARG A 192 -22.86 3.78 16.72
C ARG A 192 -22.03 2.92 15.76
N GLY A 193 -20.76 3.28 15.51
CA GLY A 193 -19.83 2.49 14.68
C GLY A 193 -20.09 2.55 13.18
N GLN A 194 -20.83 3.56 12.70
CA GLN A 194 -20.98 3.79 11.26
C GLN A 194 -19.77 4.56 10.72
N SER A 195 -18.75 3.83 10.28
CA SER A 195 -17.75 4.40 9.36
C SER A 195 -18.46 4.98 8.14
N ALA A 196 -18.00 6.12 7.62
CA ALA A 196 -18.63 6.76 6.49
C ALA A 196 -18.74 5.75 5.31
N PRO A 197 -19.89 5.65 4.60
CA PRO A 197 -20.05 4.70 3.50
C PRO A 197 -18.99 4.82 2.39
N GLN A 198 -18.29 5.96 2.33
CA GLN A 198 -17.20 6.23 1.40
C GLN A 198 -15.90 5.46 1.77
N ASP A 199 -15.64 5.23 3.05
CA ASP A 199 -14.45 4.51 3.54
C ASP A 199 -14.54 3.00 3.28
N TRP A 200 -15.77 2.48 3.10
CA TRP A 200 -16.01 1.06 2.86
C TRP A 200 -15.42 0.57 1.54
N PHE A 201 -15.11 1.47 0.61
CA PHE A 201 -14.65 1.12 -0.75
C PHE A 201 -13.23 1.64 -1.06
N MET A 202 -12.55 2.28 -0.11
CA MET A 202 -11.13 2.62 -0.26
C MET A 202 -10.28 1.35 -0.10
N THR A 203 -9.24 1.21 -0.92
CA THR A 203 -8.35 0.04 -0.83
C THR A 203 -7.40 0.15 0.36
N HIS A 204 -6.95 1.37 0.67
CA HIS A 204 -6.13 1.70 1.84
C HIS A 204 -6.73 2.90 2.59
N PRO A 205 -7.89 2.76 3.24
CA PRO A 205 -8.43 3.86 4.02
C PRO A 205 -7.47 4.18 5.17
N PHE A 206 -7.21 5.48 5.37
CA PHE A 206 -6.65 5.93 6.63
C PHE A 206 -7.69 5.66 7.73
N SER A 207 -7.25 5.11 8.85
CA SER A 207 -8.12 4.98 10.02
C SER A 207 -7.32 5.21 11.29
N PRO A 208 -7.95 5.76 12.35
CA PRO A 208 -7.32 5.94 13.65
C PRO A 208 -6.65 4.66 14.19
N LEU A 209 -7.27 3.51 13.89
CA LEU A 209 -6.79 2.21 14.31
C LEU A 209 -5.42 1.85 13.73
N ARG A 210 -5.08 2.34 12.51
CA ARG A 210 -3.79 2.06 11.87
C ARG A 210 -2.63 2.74 12.59
N VAL A 211 -2.87 3.94 13.12
CA VAL A 211 -1.87 4.69 13.89
C VAL A 211 -1.62 4.07 15.27
N LYS A 212 -2.62 3.37 15.84
CA LYS A 212 -2.55 2.75 17.17
C LYS A 212 -2.11 1.28 17.18
N ALA A 213 -2.11 0.58 16.04
CA ALA A 213 -1.83 -0.85 15.92
C ALA A 213 -0.33 -1.18 15.92
#